data_AF-A0A2W1BVZ6-F1
#
_entry.id   AF-A0A2W1BVZ6-F1
#
_cell.length_a   1.000
_cell.length_b   1.000
_cell.length_c   1.000
_cell.angle_alpha   90.00
_cell.angle_beta   90.00
_cell.angle_gamma   90.00
#
_symmetry.space_group_name_H-M   'P 1'
#
loop_
_entity.id
_entity.type
_entity.pdbx_description
1 polymer ?
#
loop_
_entity_poly.entity_id
_entity_poly.type
_entity_poly.pdbx_seq_one_letter_code
_entity_poly.pdbx_strand_id
1 'polypeptide(L)'
;MASFPLPISISEVNSLSDEQFESVFGNVIELCTDAAAEVKKKRPFQDVTALCDAFQSYLEDISLADKVVILKLHPDLAGRLAARGELTPESAGEQRAAGLDGLTAEQKRVMDESNQRYKLKFGFPFIICARENKVQSIIEGLQRRYNNSQEQEIITGIYEVKKICKLRILDIVKH
;
A
#
# COMPACT_ATOMS: atom_id res chain seq x y z
N MET A 1 -24.90 -0.44 2.04
CA MET A 1 -24.22 0.62 1.27
C MET A 1 -24.31 0.23 -0.19
N ALA A 2 -24.64 1.17 -1.09
CA ALA A 2 -24.74 0.85 -2.51
C ALA A 2 -23.37 0.38 -3.03
N SER A 3 -23.32 -0.81 -3.62
CA SER A 3 -22.13 -1.29 -4.31
C SER A 3 -21.92 -0.44 -5.55
N PHE A 4 -20.82 0.30 -5.62
CA PHE A 4 -20.45 1.05 -6.82
C PHE A 4 -19.84 0.08 -7.84
N PRO A 5 -20.29 0.08 -9.11
CA PRO A 5 -19.70 -0.76 -10.13
C PRO A 5 -18.28 -0.26 -10.44
N LEU A 6 -17.27 -1.00 -9.98
CA LEU A 6 -15.88 -0.75 -10.33
C LEU A 6 -15.51 -1.50 -11.62
N PRO A 7 -14.64 -0.95 -12.48
CA PRO A 7 -14.00 0.36 -12.35
C PRO A 7 -14.88 1.53 -12.86
N ILE A 8 -14.70 2.72 -12.28
CA ILE A 8 -15.41 3.97 -12.60
C ILE A 8 -14.54 4.93 -13.44
N SER A 9 -15.16 5.85 -14.18
CA SER A 9 -14.48 6.90 -14.94
C SER A 9 -14.09 8.10 -14.06
N ILE A 10 -13.16 8.95 -14.53
CA ILE A 10 -12.79 10.16 -13.80
C ILE A 10 -13.95 11.15 -13.62
N SER A 11 -14.88 11.19 -14.58
CA SER A 11 -16.11 12.00 -14.48
C SER A 11 -17.00 11.52 -13.34
N GLU A 12 -17.15 10.20 -13.19
CA GLU A 12 -17.88 9.60 -12.06
C GLU A 12 -17.18 9.88 -10.73
N VAL A 13 -15.85 9.76 -10.66
CA VAL A 13 -15.05 10.13 -9.48
C VAL A 13 -15.32 11.57 -9.04
N ASN A 14 -15.32 12.50 -9.99
CA ASN A 14 -15.59 13.93 -9.71
C ASN A 14 -17.03 14.20 -9.26
N SER A 15 -17.96 13.28 -9.53
CA SER A 15 -19.37 13.40 -9.20
C SER A 15 -19.78 12.65 -7.92
N LEU A 16 -18.88 11.87 -7.32
CA LEU A 16 -19.14 11.19 -6.04
C LEU A 16 -19.47 12.18 -4.92
N SER A 17 -20.35 11.80 -4.01
CA SER A 17 -20.43 12.51 -2.72
C SER A 17 -19.12 12.34 -1.96
N ASP A 18 -18.91 13.18 -0.95
CA ASP A 18 -17.75 13.10 -0.07
C ASP A 18 -17.62 11.73 0.61
N GLU A 19 -18.72 11.20 1.12
CA GLU A 19 -18.79 9.89 1.77
C GLU A 19 -18.52 8.76 0.79
N GLN A 20 -19.01 8.90 -0.46
CA GLN A 20 -18.75 7.92 -1.50
C GLN A 20 -17.29 7.92 -1.93
N PHE A 21 -16.67 9.10 -2.04
CA PHE A 21 -15.24 9.22 -2.36
C PHE A 21 -14.39 8.56 -1.27
N GLU A 22 -14.65 8.87 0.00
CA GLU A 22 -13.94 8.26 1.13
C GLU A 22 -14.17 6.75 1.20
N SER A 23 -15.38 6.27 0.92
CA SER A 23 -15.66 4.84 0.88
C SER A 23 -14.93 4.12 -0.26
N VAL A 24 -14.83 4.73 -1.44
CA VAL A 24 -14.21 4.12 -2.62
C VAL A 24 -12.69 4.14 -2.52
N PHE A 25 -12.11 5.25 -2.06
CA PHE A 25 -10.66 5.45 -2.04
C PHE A 25 -10.03 5.28 -0.64
N GLY A 26 -10.81 4.98 0.39
CA GLY A 26 -10.36 4.95 1.79
C GLY A 26 -9.29 3.90 2.12
N ASN A 27 -9.06 2.93 1.24
CA ASN A 27 -8.02 1.91 1.41
C ASN A 27 -7.02 1.84 0.25
N VAL A 28 -6.91 2.89 -0.58
CA VAL A 28 -5.81 2.96 -1.58
C VAL A 28 -4.45 3.14 -0.91
N ILE A 29 -4.42 3.68 0.31
CA ILE A 29 -3.29 3.56 1.23
C ILE A 29 -3.80 2.69 2.39
N GLU A 30 -3.12 1.58 2.66
CA GLU A 30 -3.58 0.56 3.60
C GLU A 30 -4.02 1.16 4.95
N LEU A 31 -5.30 0.98 5.27
CA LEU A 31 -5.98 1.43 6.50
C LEU A 31 -5.84 2.93 6.82
N CYS A 32 -5.44 3.77 5.86
CA CYS A 32 -5.27 5.20 6.03
C CYS A 32 -6.45 5.97 5.43
N THR A 33 -7.54 6.07 6.20
CA THR A 33 -8.78 6.74 5.76
C THR A 33 -8.62 8.24 5.54
N ASP A 34 -7.74 8.89 6.30
CA ASP A 34 -7.54 10.34 6.26
C ASP A 34 -7.04 10.82 4.90
N ALA A 35 -6.30 9.98 4.16
CA ALA A 35 -5.81 10.31 2.83
C ALA A 35 -6.95 10.64 1.85
N ALA A 36 -8.01 9.84 1.84
CA ALA A 36 -9.15 10.07 0.95
C ALA A 36 -9.93 11.33 1.35
N ALA A 37 -10.07 11.59 2.65
CA ALA A 37 -10.72 12.78 3.19
C ALA A 37 -9.98 14.08 2.83
N GLU A 38 -8.65 14.05 2.75
CA GLU A 38 -7.85 15.18 2.29
C GLU A 38 -7.83 15.32 0.77
N VAL A 39 -7.65 14.22 0.04
CA VAL A 39 -7.53 14.25 -1.43
C VAL A 39 -8.83 14.67 -2.10
N LYS A 40 -10.00 14.30 -1.58
CA LYS A 40 -11.30 14.69 -2.19
C LYS A 40 -11.49 16.21 -2.33
N LYS A 41 -10.81 17.01 -1.50
CA LYS A 41 -10.85 18.48 -1.52
C LYS A 41 -10.15 19.07 -2.75
N LYS A 42 -9.35 18.27 -3.46
CA LYS A 42 -8.62 18.67 -4.68
C LYS A 42 -9.41 18.45 -5.97
N ARG A 43 -10.67 17.99 -5.88
CA ARG A 43 -11.56 17.84 -7.05
C ARG A 43 -11.90 19.20 -7.67
N PRO A 44 -12.18 19.25 -8.99
CA PRO A 44 -12.21 18.12 -9.91
C PRO A 44 -10.81 17.70 -10.38
N PHE A 45 -10.61 16.40 -10.58
CA PHE A 45 -9.41 15.85 -11.21
C PHE A 45 -9.58 15.81 -12.73
N GLN A 46 -8.52 16.17 -13.46
CA GLN A 46 -8.53 16.15 -14.92
C GLN A 46 -8.57 14.72 -15.48
N ASP A 47 -7.77 13.83 -14.93
CA ASP A 47 -7.64 12.43 -15.32
C ASP A 47 -7.20 11.56 -14.13
N VAL A 48 -7.05 10.25 -14.36
CA VAL A 48 -6.58 9.31 -13.33
C VAL A 48 -5.14 9.60 -12.86
N THR A 49 -4.31 10.24 -13.70
CA THR A 49 -2.95 10.63 -13.33
C THR A 49 -3.00 11.74 -12.29
N ALA A 50 -3.82 12.77 -12.50
CA ALA A 50 -4.02 13.86 -11.53
C ALA A 50 -4.56 13.35 -10.19
N LEU A 51 -5.43 12.33 -10.19
CA LEU A 51 -5.89 11.67 -8.96
C LEU A 51 -4.73 10.94 -8.26
N CYS A 52 -3.93 10.16 -9.00
CA CYS A 52 -2.75 9.47 -8.44
C CYS A 52 -1.75 10.47 -7.86
N ASP A 53 -1.50 11.57 -8.56
CA ASP A 53 -0.58 12.61 -8.13
C ASP A 53 -1.08 13.29 -6.85
N ALA A 54 -2.39 13.50 -6.72
CA ALA A 54 -2.98 14.07 -5.52
C ALA A 54 -2.73 13.21 -4.26
N PHE A 55 -2.84 11.88 -4.38
CA PHE A 55 -2.50 10.93 -3.30
C PHE A 55 -0.99 10.84 -3.06
N GLN A 56 -0.17 10.92 -4.11
CA GLN A 56 1.29 10.95 -3.96
C GLN A 56 1.75 12.21 -3.22
N SER A 57 1.19 13.38 -3.53
CA SER A 57 1.47 14.62 -2.80
C SER A 57 1.05 14.53 -1.34
N TYR A 58 -0.11 13.91 -1.04
CA TYR A 58 -0.50 13.66 0.35
C TYR A 58 0.60 12.90 1.12
N LEU A 59 1.16 11.84 0.53
CA LEU A 59 2.26 11.07 1.13
C LEU A 59 3.59 11.85 1.21
N GLU A 60 3.78 12.89 0.39
CA GLU A 60 4.97 13.75 0.43
C GLU A 60 4.87 14.78 1.55
N ASP A 61 3.72 15.43 1.65
CA ASP A 61 3.48 16.62 2.48
C ASP A 61 3.34 16.30 3.97
N ILE A 62 2.95 15.07 4.33
CA ILE A 62 2.84 14.65 5.73
C ILE A 62 4.20 14.57 6.44
N SER A 63 4.19 14.70 7.76
CA SER A 63 5.42 14.68 8.56
C SER A 63 6.14 13.33 8.49
N LEU A 64 7.44 13.30 8.84
CA LEU A 64 8.18 12.04 8.94
C LEU A 64 7.55 11.08 9.97
N ALA A 65 6.96 11.61 11.04
CA ALA A 65 6.29 10.81 12.05
C ALA A 65 5.02 10.16 11.49
N ASP A 66 4.22 10.90 10.72
CA ASP A 66 2.99 10.39 10.10
C ASP A 66 3.31 9.37 9.01
N LYS A 67 4.41 9.56 8.27
CA LYS A 67 4.95 8.55 7.35
C LYS A 67 5.19 7.22 8.09
N VAL A 68 5.83 7.25 9.25
CA VAL A 68 6.04 6.04 10.07
C VAL A 68 4.72 5.43 10.54
N VAL A 69 3.71 6.25 10.89
CA VAL A 69 2.36 5.74 11.23
C VAL A 69 1.76 4.98 10.05
N ILE A 70 1.79 5.53 8.84
CA ILE A 70 1.29 4.87 7.62
C ILE A 70 2.04 3.55 7.35
N LEU A 71 3.36 3.54 7.48
CA LEU A 71 4.15 2.32 7.28
C LEU A 71 3.73 1.21 8.27
N LYS A 72 3.41 1.57 9.52
CA LYS A 72 2.95 0.62 10.56
C LYS A 72 1.57 0.04 10.30
N LEU A 73 0.72 0.71 9.52
CA LEU A 73 -0.61 0.20 9.17
C LEU A 73 -0.54 -1.00 8.22
N HIS A 74 0.56 -1.17 7.49
CA HIS A 74 0.68 -2.24 6.51
C HIS A 74 0.87 -3.62 7.19
N PRO A 75 0.26 -4.69 6.65
CA PRO A 75 0.50 -6.03 7.15
C PRO A 75 1.90 -6.53 6.73
N ASP A 76 2.49 -7.41 7.55
CA ASP A 76 3.70 -8.13 7.13
C ASP A 76 3.42 -8.99 5.89
N LEU A 77 4.38 -9.03 4.96
CA LEU A 77 4.36 -9.96 3.84
C LEU A 77 4.46 -11.40 4.33
N ALA A 78 3.54 -12.25 3.88
CA ALA A 78 3.32 -13.60 4.34
C ALA A 78 3.27 -13.75 5.88
N GLY A 79 2.87 -12.72 6.61
CA GLY A 79 2.83 -12.74 8.07
C GLY A 79 1.62 -13.46 8.67
N ARG A 80 1.36 -13.20 9.95
CA ARG A 80 0.26 -13.84 10.71
C ARG A 80 -1.13 -13.54 10.15
N LEU A 81 -1.38 -12.31 9.71
CA LEU A 81 -2.66 -11.93 9.10
C LEU A 81 -2.89 -12.69 7.79
N ALA A 82 -1.85 -12.85 6.97
CA ALA A 82 -1.90 -13.67 5.76
C ALA A 82 -2.23 -15.14 6.08
N ALA A 83 -1.56 -15.71 7.10
CA ALA A 83 -1.79 -17.09 7.52
C ALA A 83 -3.20 -17.35 8.07
N ARG A 84 -3.87 -16.33 8.61
CA ARG A 84 -5.23 -16.40 9.13
C ARG A 84 -6.31 -15.99 8.13
N GLY A 85 -5.93 -15.49 6.96
CA GLY A 85 -6.87 -14.92 5.99
C GLY A 85 -7.52 -13.62 6.46
N GLU A 86 -6.83 -12.86 7.31
CA GLU A 86 -7.31 -11.62 7.96
C GLU A 86 -6.77 -10.35 7.26
N LEU A 87 -6.18 -10.49 6.06
CA LEU A 87 -5.73 -9.35 5.26
C LEU A 87 -6.92 -8.58 4.68
N THR A 88 -6.72 -7.28 4.41
CA THR A 88 -7.63 -6.53 3.53
C THR A 88 -7.70 -7.20 2.15
N PRO A 89 -8.83 -7.09 1.43
CA PRO A 89 -8.98 -7.68 0.10
C PRO A 89 -7.83 -7.32 -0.86
N GLU A 90 -7.38 -6.06 -0.81
CA GLU A 90 -6.30 -5.51 -1.62
C GLU A 90 -4.96 -6.16 -1.24
N SER A 91 -4.60 -6.15 0.05
CA SER A 91 -3.37 -6.80 0.53
C SER A 91 -3.35 -8.30 0.23
N ALA A 92 -4.49 -8.99 0.33
CA ALA A 92 -4.60 -10.40 -0.02
C ALA A 92 -4.34 -10.65 -1.51
N GLY A 93 -4.93 -9.83 -2.39
CA GLY A 93 -4.71 -9.90 -3.83
C GLY A 93 -3.26 -9.59 -4.23
N GLU A 94 -2.66 -8.58 -3.61
CA GLU A 94 -1.28 -8.17 -3.83
C GLU A 94 -0.27 -9.25 -3.43
N GLN A 95 -0.44 -9.84 -2.23
CA GLN A 95 0.44 -10.91 -1.78
C GLN A 95 0.31 -12.17 -2.64
N ARG A 96 -0.91 -12.51 -3.09
CA ARG A 96 -1.13 -13.60 -4.05
C ARG A 96 -0.46 -13.34 -5.39
N ALA A 97 -0.56 -12.12 -5.92
CA ALA A 97 0.08 -11.75 -7.19
C ALA A 97 1.62 -11.88 -7.15
N ALA A 98 2.22 -11.70 -5.96
CA ALA A 98 3.64 -11.92 -5.72
C ALA A 98 4.05 -13.39 -5.53
N GLY A 99 3.07 -14.31 -5.37
CA GLY A 99 3.28 -15.73 -5.09
C GLY A 99 3.57 -16.05 -3.61
N LEU A 100 3.16 -15.19 -2.68
CA LEU A 100 3.45 -15.36 -1.25
C LEU A 100 2.54 -16.40 -0.56
N ASP A 101 1.48 -16.84 -1.22
CA ASP A 101 0.64 -17.96 -0.80
C ASP A 101 1.25 -19.33 -1.16
N GLY A 102 2.21 -19.37 -2.07
CA GLY A 102 2.91 -20.57 -2.54
C GLY A 102 4.33 -20.75 -1.99
N LEU A 103 4.67 -20.14 -0.85
CA LEU A 103 6.02 -20.22 -0.27
C LEU A 103 6.37 -21.65 0.16
N THR A 104 7.61 -22.06 -0.09
CA THR A 104 8.17 -23.25 0.55
C THR A 104 8.38 -23.00 2.05
N ALA A 105 8.49 -24.07 2.84
CA ALA A 105 8.75 -23.95 4.29
C ALA A 105 10.03 -23.15 4.58
N GLU A 106 11.07 -23.30 3.77
CA GLU A 106 12.31 -22.56 3.94
C GLU A 106 12.15 -21.08 3.58
N GLN A 107 11.46 -20.75 2.48
CA GLN A 107 11.17 -19.36 2.14
C GLN A 107 10.32 -18.67 3.22
N LYS A 108 9.32 -19.38 3.75
CA LYS A 108 8.49 -18.90 4.86
C LYS A 108 9.35 -18.59 6.10
N ARG A 109 10.23 -19.51 6.49
CA ARG A 109 11.15 -19.33 7.62
C ARG A 109 12.06 -18.12 7.42
N VAL A 110 12.67 -17.98 6.24
CA VAL A 110 13.54 -16.85 5.90
C VAL A 110 12.77 -15.52 5.95
N MET A 111 11.55 -15.49 5.40
CA MET A 111 10.71 -14.30 5.45
C MET A 111 10.30 -13.92 6.87
N ASP A 112 9.87 -14.87 7.69
CA ASP A 112 9.45 -14.62 9.07
C ASP A 112 10.60 -14.06 9.91
N GLU A 113 11.79 -14.67 9.81
CA GLU A 113 13.00 -14.19 10.48
C GLU A 113 13.39 -12.78 10.00
N SER A 114 13.36 -12.56 8.68
CA SER A 114 13.72 -11.27 8.07
C SER A 114 12.75 -10.16 8.47
N ASN A 115 11.43 -10.43 8.43
CA ASN A 115 10.39 -9.50 8.87
C ASN A 115 10.55 -9.13 10.34
N GLN A 116 10.85 -10.11 11.21
CA GLN A 116 11.04 -9.86 12.64
C GLN A 116 12.25 -8.95 12.88
N ARG A 117 13.40 -9.27 12.27
CA ARG A 117 14.62 -8.45 12.37
C ARG A 117 14.42 -7.05 11.81
N TYR A 118 13.75 -6.95 10.67
CA TYR A 118 13.45 -5.69 10.02
C TYR A 118 12.61 -4.77 10.93
N LYS A 119 11.53 -5.30 11.50
CA LYS A 119 10.69 -4.55 12.46
C LYS A 119 11.42 -4.17 13.72
N LEU A 120 12.27 -5.04 14.26
CA LEU A 120 13.10 -4.72 15.43
C LEU A 120 14.05 -3.54 15.15
N LYS A 121 14.61 -3.48 13.94
CA LYS A 121 15.52 -2.40 13.55
C LYS A 121 14.78 -1.08 13.27
N PHE A 122 13.78 -1.11 12.39
CA PHE A 122 13.17 0.11 11.85
C PHE A 122 11.88 0.54 12.57
N GLY A 123 11.25 -0.36 13.32
CA GLY A 123 10.01 -0.07 14.05
C GLY A 123 8.74 -0.08 13.18
N PHE A 124 8.83 -0.53 11.92
CA PHE A 124 7.71 -0.71 11.00
C PHE A 124 7.93 -1.93 10.08
N PRO A 125 6.88 -2.52 9.49
CA PRO A 125 6.98 -3.67 8.57
C PRO A 125 7.85 -3.39 7.35
N PHE A 126 8.36 -4.45 6.70
CA PHE A 126 8.96 -4.29 5.38
C PHE A 126 7.86 -4.10 4.33
N ILE A 127 7.87 -2.94 3.66
CA ILE A 127 6.91 -2.61 2.61
C ILE A 127 7.60 -2.59 1.26
N ILE A 128 7.05 -3.33 0.31
CA ILE A 128 7.45 -3.34 -1.10
C ILE A 128 6.18 -3.55 -1.95
N CYS A 129 6.12 -2.95 -3.13
CA CYS A 129 5.01 -3.13 -4.05
C CYS A 129 4.97 -4.58 -4.55
N ALA A 130 4.17 -5.42 -3.89
CA ALA A 130 4.14 -6.86 -4.13
C ALA A 130 3.74 -7.20 -5.57
N ARG A 131 2.85 -6.42 -6.19
CA ARG A 131 2.43 -6.61 -7.60
C ARG A 131 3.56 -6.38 -8.62
N GLU A 132 4.58 -5.61 -8.25
CA GLU A 132 5.77 -5.37 -9.09
C GLU A 132 6.94 -6.31 -8.77
N ASN A 133 6.77 -7.23 -7.81
CA ASN A 133 7.86 -8.07 -7.32
C ASN A 133 7.43 -9.54 -7.23
N LYS A 134 8.41 -10.43 -7.20
CA LYS A 134 8.21 -11.86 -6.92
C LYS A 134 8.98 -12.24 -5.65
N VAL A 135 8.63 -13.39 -5.06
CA VAL A 135 9.20 -13.91 -3.81
C VAL A 135 10.72 -13.69 -3.70
N GLN A 136 11.48 -14.05 -4.73
CA GLN A 136 12.94 -13.91 -4.74
C GLN A 136 13.37 -12.43 -4.60
N SER A 137 12.80 -11.53 -5.39
CA SER A 137 13.09 -10.09 -5.34
C SER A 137 12.65 -9.45 -4.01
N ILE A 138 11.60 -9.96 -3.38
CA ILE A 138 11.15 -9.54 -2.04
C ILE A 138 12.20 -9.91 -0.98
N ILE A 139 12.69 -11.16 -1.01
CA ILE A 139 13.73 -11.63 -0.07
C ILE A 139 15.04 -10.84 -0.27
N GLU A 140 15.47 -10.64 -1.51
CA GLU A 140 16.64 -9.80 -1.82
C GLU A 140 16.43 -8.34 -1.39
N GLY A 141 15.20 -7.84 -1.56
CA GLY A 141 14.78 -6.52 -1.10
C GLY A 141 14.95 -6.36 0.40
N LEU A 142 14.46 -7.33 1.19
CA LEU A 142 14.62 -7.38 2.64
C LEU A 142 16.10 -7.33 3.05
N GLN A 143 16.93 -8.17 2.45
CA GLN A 143 18.36 -8.26 2.79
C GLN A 143 19.11 -6.96 2.45
N ARG A 144 18.86 -6.40 1.26
CA ARG A 144 19.51 -5.17 0.80
C ARG A 144 19.11 -3.98 1.67
N ARG A 145 17.80 -3.77 1.85
CA ARG A 145 17.23 -2.63 2.58
C ARG A 145 17.47 -2.72 4.08
N TYR A 146 17.74 -3.90 4.62
CA TYR A 146 18.18 -4.03 6.00
C TYR A 146 19.47 -3.24 6.30
N ASN A 147 20.28 -2.90 5.29
CA ASN A 147 21.49 -2.10 5.48
C ASN A 147 21.26 -0.59 5.43
N ASN A 148 20.04 -0.13 5.14
CA ASN A 148 19.71 1.29 5.09
C ASN A 148 19.78 1.94 6.48
N SER A 149 19.95 3.27 6.49
CA SER A 149 19.65 4.09 7.67
C SER A 149 18.15 4.16 7.93
N GLN A 150 17.76 4.56 9.16
CA GLN A 150 16.36 4.74 9.54
C GLN A 150 15.63 5.69 8.58
N GLU A 151 16.22 6.85 8.27
CA GLU A 151 15.63 7.88 7.42
C GLU A 151 15.49 7.42 5.97
N GLN A 152 16.56 6.83 5.42
CA GLN A 152 16.53 6.25 4.07
C GLN A 152 15.43 5.20 3.93
N GLU A 153 15.23 4.39 4.97
CA GLU A 153 14.23 3.33 4.94
C GLU A 153 12.80 3.85 5.06
N ILE A 154 12.56 4.92 5.81
CA ILE A 154 11.25 5.57 5.83
C ILE A 154 10.91 6.12 4.44
N ILE A 155 11.86 6.81 3.79
CA ILE A 155 11.68 7.35 2.44
C ILE A 155 11.43 6.23 1.44
N THR A 156 12.21 5.14 1.52
CA THR A 156 12.07 3.97 0.63
C THR A 156 10.73 3.26 0.85
N GLY A 157 10.31 3.07 2.10
CA GLY A 157 9.02 2.50 2.43
C GLY A 157 7.86 3.31 1.87
N ILE A 158 7.89 4.65 2.03
CA ILE A 158 6.85 5.53 1.49
C ILE A 158 6.83 5.52 -0.04
N TYR A 159 8.00 5.42 -0.69
CA TYR A 159 8.06 5.27 -2.14
C TYR A 159 7.36 3.98 -2.61
N GLU A 160 7.52 2.87 -1.88
CA GLU A 160 6.80 1.63 -2.17
C GLU A 160 5.29 1.75 -1.88
N VAL A 161 4.89 2.47 -0.83
CA VAL A 161 3.47 2.79 -0.56
C VAL A 161 2.85 3.60 -1.71
N LYS A 162 3.56 4.57 -2.29
CA LYS A 162 3.08 5.33 -3.44
C LYS A 162 2.79 4.44 -4.65
N LYS A 163 3.64 3.44 -4.92
CA LYS A 163 3.42 2.46 -5.99
C LYS A 163 2.18 1.61 -5.75
N ILE A 164 2.05 1.08 -4.52
CA ILE A 164 0.87 0.31 -4.10
C ILE A 164 -0.40 1.15 -4.29
N CYS A 165 -0.38 2.39 -3.79
CA CYS A 165 -1.48 3.33 -3.89
C CYS A 165 -1.88 3.59 -5.34
N LYS A 166 -0.92 3.88 -6.22
CA LYS A 166 -1.17 4.05 -7.66
C LYS A 166 -1.87 2.82 -8.24
N LEU A 167 -1.34 1.61 -8.01
CA LEU A 167 -1.93 0.40 -8.57
C LEU A 167 -3.35 0.13 -8.04
N ARG A 168 -3.62 0.39 -6.75
CA ARG A 168 -4.97 0.30 -6.20
C ARG A 168 -5.93 1.30 -6.84
N ILE A 169 -5.49 2.54 -7.09
CA ILE A 169 -6.30 3.54 -7.82
C ILE A 169 -6.60 3.05 -9.24
N LEU A 170 -5.64 2.43 -9.94
CA LEU A 170 -5.84 1.91 -11.30
C LEU A 170 -6.77 0.70 -11.37
N ASP A 171 -6.95 -0.04 -10.27
CA ASP A 171 -7.97 -1.09 -10.20
C ASP A 171 -9.39 -0.50 -10.04
N ILE A 172 -9.50 0.72 -9.50
CA ILE A 172 -10.76 1.43 -9.22
C ILE A 172 -11.19 2.31 -10.39
N VAL A 173 -10.25 2.94 -11.09
CA VAL A 173 -10.52 3.99 -12.09
C VAL A 173 -10.06 3.56 -13.49
N LYS A 174 -10.95 3.66 -14.49
CA LYS A 174 -10.63 3.40 -15.89
C LYS A 174 -9.72 4.49 -16.45
N HIS A 175 -8.73 4.08 -17.23
CA HIS A 175 -7.87 4.96 -18.04
C HIS A 175 -8.64 5.60 -19.20
#